data_AF-A0A2E7SMW1-F1
#
_entry.id   AF-A0A2E7SMW1-F1
#
_cell.length_a   1.000
_cell.length_b   1.000
_cell.length_c   1.000
_cell.angle_alpha   90.00
_cell.angle_beta   90.00
_cell.angle_gamma   90.00
#
_symmetry.space_group_name_H-M   'P 1'
#
loop_
_entity.id
_entity.type
_entity.pdbx_description
1 polymer ?
#
loop_
_entity_poly.entity_id
_entity_poly.type
_entity_poly.pdbx_seq_one_letter_code
_entity_poly.pdbx_strand_id
1 'polypeptide(L)'
;MCQISDTLFPLGGNVLFKNRKNSKAFKKAQESAGDDEIVCGTYDSNGEPLYFTAPRGATEEEIRNLAFASRNGRPMSNLENGLLNMAEERKR
;
A
#
# COMPACT_ATOMS: atom_id res chain seq x y z
N MET A 1 1.21 -6.31 10.28
CA MET A 1 0.02 -6.83 9.60
C MET A 1 -0.22 -6.02 8.34
N CYS A 2 -0.02 -6.59 7.14
CA CYS A 2 -0.49 -5.97 5.91
C CYS A 2 -2.03 -6.04 5.91
N GLN A 3 -2.70 -4.89 6.00
CA GLN A 3 -4.16 -4.85 6.00
C GLN A 3 -4.69 -5.27 4.63
N ILE A 4 -5.13 -6.52 4.53
CA ILE A 4 -6.04 -7.00 3.50
C ILE A 4 -7.28 -6.11 3.60
N SER A 5 -7.34 -5.09 2.75
CA SER A 5 -8.35 -4.04 2.81
C SER A 5 -9.65 -4.52 2.19
N ASP A 6 -10.29 -5.47 2.85
CA ASP A 6 -11.74 -5.71 2.74
C ASP A 6 -12.54 -4.90 3.78
N THR A 7 -11.86 -4.23 4.73
CA THR A 7 -12.52 -3.38 5.73
C THR A 7 -12.70 -1.96 5.22
N LEU A 8 -13.92 -1.70 4.70
CA LEU A 8 -14.65 -0.46 4.89
C LEU A 8 -14.34 0.17 6.26
N PHE A 9 -13.54 1.24 6.30
CA PHE A 9 -13.54 2.16 7.43
C PHE A 9 -14.43 3.36 7.06
N PRO A 10 -15.52 3.64 7.80
CA PRO A 10 -16.41 4.74 7.49
C PRO A 10 -15.86 6.03 8.10
N LEU A 11 -15.24 6.88 7.30
CA LEU A 11 -14.97 8.27 7.69
C LEU A 11 -15.40 9.23 6.58
N GLY A 12 -16.53 9.92 6.82
CA GLY A 12 -16.78 11.29 6.38
C GLY A 12 -16.99 11.56 4.88
N GLY A 13 -18.27 11.63 4.48
CA GLY A 13 -18.79 12.78 3.72
C GLY A 13 -18.56 12.92 2.21
N ASN A 14 -17.64 12.20 1.56
CA ASN A 14 -17.39 12.33 0.10
C ASN A 14 -17.13 10.97 -0.60
N VAL A 15 -17.82 9.93 -0.14
CA VAL A 15 -17.36 8.53 -0.25
C VAL A 15 -17.85 7.80 -1.52
N LEU A 16 -18.97 8.21 -2.14
CA LEU A 16 -19.60 7.39 -3.19
C LEU A 16 -18.80 7.32 -4.51
N PHE A 17 -18.18 8.44 -4.93
CA PHE A 17 -17.39 8.49 -6.17
C PHE A 17 -15.95 8.01 -5.98
N LYS A 18 -15.35 8.29 -4.81
CA LYS A 18 -14.04 7.76 -4.43
C LYS A 18 -14.07 6.24 -4.32
N ASN A 19 -15.12 5.66 -3.72
CA ASN A 19 -15.26 4.20 -3.60
C ASN A 19 -15.39 3.48 -4.95
N ARG A 20 -16.07 4.04 -5.95
CA ARG A 20 -16.16 3.42 -7.28
C ARG A 20 -14.83 3.43 -8.02
N LYS A 21 -14.07 4.53 -7.95
CA LYS A 21 -12.71 4.62 -8.51
C LYS A 21 -11.77 3.66 -7.79
N ASN A 22 -11.88 3.59 -6.47
CA ASN A 22 -11.10 2.69 -5.62
C ASN A 22 -11.36 1.22 -5.97
N SER A 23 -12.64 0.83 -6.09
CA SER A 23 -13.05 -0.53 -6.47
C SER A 23 -12.58 -0.92 -7.88
N LYS A 24 -12.63 -0.01 -8.86
CA LYS A 24 -12.13 -0.30 -10.22
C LYS A 24 -10.60 -0.44 -10.26
N ALA A 25 -9.88 0.41 -9.54
CA ALA A 25 -8.42 0.33 -9.44
C ALA A 25 -7.97 -0.93 -8.70
N PHE A 26 -8.64 -1.28 -7.61
CA PHE A 26 -8.42 -2.53 -6.87
C PHE A 26 -8.68 -3.76 -7.73
N LYS A 27 -9.82 -3.81 -8.41
CA LYS A 27 -10.17 -4.93 -9.30
C LYS A 27 -9.14 -5.11 -10.40
N LYS A 28 -8.66 -4.01 -11.01
CA LYS A 28 -7.59 -4.06 -12.02
C LYS A 28 -6.28 -4.60 -11.44
N ALA A 29 -5.92 -4.21 -10.22
CA ALA A 29 -4.74 -4.72 -9.55
C ALA A 29 -4.88 -6.21 -9.21
N GLN A 30 -6.08 -6.65 -8.82
CA GLN A 30 -6.39 -8.05 -8.55
C GLN A 30 -6.37 -8.92 -9.82
N GLU A 31 -6.88 -8.41 -10.94
CA GLU A 31 -6.79 -9.06 -12.25
C GLU A 31 -5.35 -9.16 -12.78
N SER A 32 -4.47 -8.27 -12.32
CA SER A 32 -3.06 -8.25 -12.71
C SER A 32 -2.16 -9.04 -11.75
N ALA A 33 -2.70 -9.51 -10.62
CA ALA A 33 -1.95 -10.26 -9.63
C ALA A 33 -1.78 -11.72 -10.08
N GLY A 34 -0.56 -12.23 -9.98
CA GLY A 34 -0.28 -13.66 -10.18
C GLY A 34 -0.88 -14.53 -9.07
N ASP A 35 -0.96 -15.84 -9.30
CA ASP A 35 -1.58 -16.81 -8.37
C ASP A 35 -0.95 -16.81 -6.96
N ASP A 36 0.34 -16.45 -6.86
CA ASP A 36 1.11 -16.35 -5.61
C ASP A 36 1.33 -14.91 -5.13
N GLU A 37 0.61 -13.94 -5.70
CA GLU A 37 0.68 -12.54 -5.33
C GLU A 37 -0.53 -12.10 -4.50
N ILE A 38 -0.34 -11.04 -3.72
CA ILE A 38 -1.38 -10.33 -2.98
C ILE A 38 -1.40 -8.87 -3.45
N VAL A 39 -2.60 -8.29 -3.46
CA VAL A 39 -2.77 -6.86 -3.76
C VAL A 39 -2.66 -6.07 -2.47
N CYS A 40 -1.72 -5.15 -2.43
CA CYS A 40 -1.50 -4.21 -1.34
C CYS A 40 -1.95 -2.80 -1.76
N GLY A 41 -2.49 -2.04 -0.81
CA GLY A 41 -2.96 -0.68 -1.02
C GLY A 41 -2.13 0.34 -0.25
N THR A 42 -1.86 1.48 -0.87
CA THR A 42 -1.28 2.68 -0.25
C THR A 42 -1.96 3.93 -0.79
N TYR A 43 -1.60 5.10 -0.26
CA TYR A 43 -2.05 6.39 -0.79
C TYR A 43 -0.85 7.15 -1.35
N ASP A 44 -1.05 7.81 -2.48
CA ASP A 44 -0.07 8.71 -3.06
C ASP A 44 0.05 10.02 -2.26
N SER A 45 0.90 10.95 -2.72
CA SER A 45 1.05 12.27 -2.10
C SER A 45 -0.19 13.16 -2.22
N ASN A 46 -1.10 12.87 -3.15
CA ASN A 46 -2.35 13.60 -3.38
C ASN A 46 -3.52 12.99 -2.58
N GLY A 47 -3.29 11.87 -1.88
CA GLY A 47 -4.32 11.13 -1.15
C GLY A 47 -5.19 10.26 -2.07
N GLU A 48 -4.76 10.00 -3.30
CA GLU A 48 -5.41 9.05 -4.20
C GLU A 48 -4.95 7.61 -3.88
N PRO A 49 -5.86 6.63 -3.97
CA PRO A 49 -5.52 5.25 -3.68
C PRO A 49 -4.63 4.66 -4.77
N LEU A 50 -3.58 3.97 -4.35
CA LEU A 50 -2.61 3.31 -5.20
C LEU A 50 -2.51 1.83 -4.80
N TYR A 51 -2.60 0.96 -5.79
CA TYR A 51 -2.53 -0.49 -5.58
C TYR A 51 -1.30 -1.06 -6.26
N PHE A 52 -0.64 -2.00 -5.60
CA PHE A 52 0.53 -2.70 -6.10
C PHE A 52 0.46 -4.18 -5.69
N THR A 53 1.15 -5.05 -6.43
CA THR A 53 1.24 -6.47 -6.09
C THR A 53 2.49 -6.74 -5.28
N ALA A 54 2.39 -7.72 -4.37
CA ALA A 54 3.51 -8.22 -3.60
C ALA A 54 3.42 -9.75 -3.52
N PRO A 55 4.53 -10.48 -3.40
CA PRO A 55 4.49 -11.91 -3.13
C PRO A 55 3.71 -12.22 -1.84
N ARG A 56 2.92 -13.29 -1.80
CA ARG A 56 2.16 -13.68 -0.61
C ARG A 56 3.05 -13.96 0.61
N GLY A 57 4.29 -14.38 0.39
CA GLY A 57 5.30 -14.60 1.44
C GLY A 57 6.11 -13.36 1.82
N ALA A 58 5.80 -12.18 1.26
CA ALA A 58 6.57 -10.97 1.51
C ALA A 58 6.49 -10.55 2.97
N THR A 59 7.64 -10.16 3.51
CA THR A 59 7.79 -9.57 4.83
C THR A 59 7.18 -8.17 4.88
N GLU A 60 6.92 -7.67 6.08
CA GLU A 60 6.41 -6.30 6.26
C GLU A 60 7.38 -5.24 5.74
N GLU A 61 8.69 -5.51 5.82
CA GLU A 61 9.74 -4.65 5.27
C GLU A 61 9.67 -4.59 3.74
N GLU A 62 9.53 -5.74 3.07
CA GLU A 62 9.41 -5.83 1.62
C GLU A 62 8.14 -5.11 1.11
N ILE A 63 6.99 -5.35 1.76
CA ILE A 63 5.73 -4.70 1.40
C ILE A 63 5.85 -3.17 1.53
N ARG A 64 6.55 -2.70 2.56
CA ARG A 64 6.77 -1.28 2.79
C ARG A 64 7.71 -0.66 1.76
N ASN A 65 8.78 -1.36 1.40
CA ASN A 65 9.70 -0.93 0.35
C ASN A 65 8.98 -0.84 -0.99
N LEU A 66 8.12 -1.81 -1.31
CA LEU A 66 7.26 -1.78 -2.48
C LEU A 66 6.28 -0.60 -2.43
N ALA A 67 5.59 -0.37 -1.31
CA ALA A 67 4.70 0.78 -1.14
C ALA A 67 5.43 2.12 -1.34
N PHE A 68 6.65 2.25 -0.82
CA PHE A 68 7.47 3.44 -1.01
C PHE A 68 7.86 3.63 -2.47
N ALA A 69 8.28 2.55 -3.14
CA ALA A 69 8.65 2.57 -4.55
C ALA A 69 7.45 2.95 -5.43
N SER A 70 6.28 2.37 -5.17
CA SER A 70 5.07 2.69 -5.91
C SER A 70 4.61 4.13 -5.71
N ARG A 71 4.83 4.71 -4.52
CA ARG A 71 4.47 6.10 -4.22
C ARG A 71 5.46 7.12 -4.79
N ASN A 72 6.75 6.84 -4.72
CA ASN A 72 7.79 7.82 -5.05
C ASN A 72 8.41 7.61 -6.44
N GLY A 73 8.08 6.50 -7.12
CA GLY A 73 8.69 6.13 -8.39
C GLY A 73 10.18 5.74 -8.28
N ARG A 74 10.70 5.59 -7.06
CA ARG A 74 12.09 5.22 -6.77
C ARG A 74 12.18 4.35 -5.52
N PRO A 75 13.19 3.49 -5.39
CA PRO A 75 13.41 2.75 -4.15
C PRO A 75 13.77 3.68 -2.99
N MET A 76 13.55 3.19 -1.76
CA MET A 76 13.96 3.88 -0.54
C MET A 76 15.49 3.90 -0.44
N SER A 77 16.05 5.06 -0.05
CA SER A 77 17.48 5.20 0.17
C SER A 77 17.91 4.61 1.52
N ASN A 78 19.22 4.33 1.68
CA ASN A 78 19.77 3.84 2.94
C ASN A 78 19.51 4.79 4.12
N LEU A 79 19.51 6.10 3.87
CA LEU A 79 19.20 7.10 4.90
C LEU A 79 17.73 7.03 5.33
N GLU A 80 16.80 6.94 4.36
CA GLU A 80 15.37 6.83 4.63
C GLU A 80 15.04 5.53 5.39
N ASN A 81 15.68 4.41 5.02
CA ASN A 81 15.58 3.15 5.77
C ASN A 81 16.11 3.30 7.20
N GLY A 82 17.27 3.96 7.38
CA GLY A 82 17.83 4.19 8.72
C GLY A 82 16.92 5.04 9.61
N LEU A 83 16.35 6.11 9.08
CA LEU A 83 15.40 6.97 9.81
C LEU A 83 14.12 6.23 10.18
N LEU A 84 13.62 5.40 9.27
CA LEU A 84 12.46 4.56 9.51
C LEU A 84 12.72 3.58 10.65
N ASN A 85 13.82 2.83 10.60
CA ASN A 85 14.17 1.85 11.63
C ASN A 85 14.27 2.50 13.01
N MET A 86 14.91 3.67 13.11
CA MET A 86 14.97 4.44 14.37
C MET A 86 13.57 4.88 14.85
N ALA A 87 12.67 5.24 13.94
CA ALA A 87 11.30 5.61 14.29
C ALA A 87 10.47 4.42 14.76
N GLU A 88 10.73 3.22 14.24
CA GLU A 88 10.07 1.98 14.66
C GLU A 88 10.60 1.48 16.02
N GLU A 89 11.90 1.58 16.26
CA GLU A 89 12.51 1.26 17.56
C GLU A 89 11.95 2.15 18.68
N ARG A 90 11.65 3.42 18.40
CA ARG A 90 11.02 4.34 19.36
C ARG A 90 9.55 4.03 19.66
N LYS A 91 8.89 3.18 18.87
CA LYS A 91 7.48 2.80 19.05
C LYS A 91 7.28 1.48 19.80
N ARG A 92 8.37 0.75 20.08
CA ARG A 92 8.38 -0.41 20.99
C ARG A 92 8.54 0.03 22.43
#